data_AF-A0A0J6BLV0-F1
#
_entry.id   AF-A0A0J6BLV0-F1
#
_cell.length_a   1.000
_cell.length_b   1.000
_cell.length_c   1.000
_cell.angle_alpha   90.00
_cell.angle_beta   90.00
_cell.angle_gamma   90.00
#
_symmetry.space_group_name_H-M   'P 1'
#
loop_
_entity.id
_entity.type
_entity.pdbx_description
1 polymer ?
#
loop_
_entity_poly.entity_id
_entity_poly.type
_entity_poly.pdbx_seq_one_letter_code
_entity_poly.pdbx_strand_id
1 'polypeptide(L)'
;MLVGGHPAQAAGGHAAGGQSMQRPASTAELIRSAESAAPIALSSKAAVVLIDAAGNSTVLRQGSNNFTCLPDSPSTPGPDPMCGDANAMEWAGQWIGHKPPNQNKPGFMYMLAGGTDASNTDPWAKGPSPGDAWIETGPHVMLVGIGPETLAGYLSGPRPDTRQPYVMWAGTPYAHLMLPVR
;
A
#
# COMPACT_ATOMS: atom_id res chain seq x y z
N MET A 1 7.28 -66.18 -3.35
CA MET A 1 7.66 -65.00 -4.15
C MET A 1 6.34 -64.41 -4.64
N LEU A 2 5.73 -63.43 -3.94
CA LEU A 2 5.84 -61.97 -4.17
C LEU A 2 5.62 -61.65 -5.67
N VAL A 3 4.63 -60.89 -6.17
CA VAL A 3 3.94 -59.63 -5.79
C VAL A 3 2.67 -59.56 -6.68
N GLY A 4 1.44 -59.20 -6.26
CA GLY A 4 0.90 -57.86 -5.96
C GLY A 4 0.27 -57.18 -7.21
N GLY A 5 -1.01 -56.76 -7.15
CA GLY A 5 -1.70 -56.04 -8.24
C GLY A 5 -3.13 -55.53 -7.91
N HIS A 6 -3.18 -54.30 -7.39
CA HIS A 6 -4.25 -53.28 -7.19
C HIS A 6 -5.76 -53.52 -7.46
N PRO A 7 -6.65 -52.96 -6.61
CA PRO A 7 -8.10 -52.83 -6.85
C PRO A 7 -8.48 -51.58 -7.68
N ALA A 8 -9.60 -51.67 -8.41
CA ALA A 8 -10.19 -50.58 -9.19
C ALA A 8 -11.22 -49.77 -8.38
N GLN A 9 -10.99 -48.45 -8.35
CA GLN A 9 -11.92 -47.32 -8.39
C GLN A 9 -13.24 -47.37 -7.58
N ALA A 10 -13.28 -46.56 -6.51
CA ALA A 10 -14.54 -46.06 -5.93
C ALA A 10 -14.70 -44.57 -6.28
N ALA A 11 -15.88 -44.24 -6.81
CA ALA A 11 -16.30 -42.88 -7.14
C ALA A 11 -16.47 -42.04 -5.86
N GLY A 12 -15.65 -41.01 -5.71
CA GLY A 12 -15.81 -39.96 -4.70
C GLY A 12 -16.43 -38.71 -5.32
N GLY A 13 -17.64 -38.38 -4.88
CA GLY A 13 -18.33 -37.14 -5.27
C GLY A 13 -17.49 -35.91 -4.94
N HIS A 14 -17.39 -35.00 -5.90
CA HIS A 14 -16.76 -33.70 -5.71
C HIS A 14 -17.62 -32.88 -4.75
N ALA A 15 -17.13 -32.71 -3.52
CA ALA A 15 -17.63 -31.70 -2.62
C ALA A 15 -17.29 -30.33 -3.22
N ALA A 16 -18.31 -29.62 -3.70
CA ALA A 16 -18.20 -28.23 -4.10
C ALA A 16 -17.79 -27.41 -2.86
N GLY A 17 -16.56 -26.90 -2.87
CA GLY A 17 -16.08 -25.94 -1.88
C GLY A 17 -16.93 -24.67 -1.98
N GLY A 18 -17.75 -24.43 -0.97
CA GLY A 18 -18.51 -23.19 -0.84
C GLY A 18 -17.52 -22.02 -0.75
N GLN A 19 -17.56 -21.15 -1.75
CA GLN A 19 -16.90 -19.86 -1.64
C GLN A 19 -17.58 -19.07 -0.52
N SER A 20 -16.89 -18.91 0.60
CA SER A 20 -17.31 -18.00 1.65
C SER A 20 -17.40 -16.60 1.06
N MET A 21 -18.62 -16.13 0.79
CA MET A 21 -18.89 -14.72 0.52
C MET A 21 -18.33 -13.91 1.69
N GLN A 22 -17.20 -13.23 1.48
CA GLN A 22 -16.63 -12.33 2.49
C GLN A 22 -17.63 -11.21 2.75
N ARG A 23 -18.06 -11.08 4.01
CA ARG A 23 -18.89 -9.96 4.44
C ARG A 23 -18.06 -8.67 4.32
N PRO A 24 -18.67 -7.54 3.90
CA PRO A 24 -18.00 -6.25 3.96
C PRO A 24 -17.38 -5.99 5.33
N ALA A 25 -16.18 -5.41 5.35
CA ALA A 25 -15.52 -5.02 6.59
C ALA A 25 -16.38 -4.01 7.36
N SER A 26 -16.48 -4.20 8.67
CA SER A 26 -17.13 -3.25 9.57
C SER A 26 -16.28 -1.97 9.70
N THR A 27 -16.94 -0.86 10.07
CA THR A 27 -16.25 0.41 10.37
C THR A 27 -15.11 0.24 11.38
N ALA A 28 -15.30 -0.61 12.39
CA ALA A 28 -14.28 -0.86 13.40
C ALA A 28 -13.07 -1.64 12.84
N GLU A 29 -13.28 -2.56 11.89
CA GLU A 29 -12.19 -3.26 11.20
C GLU A 29 -11.41 -2.32 10.30
N LEU A 30 -12.09 -1.44 9.57
CA LEU A 30 -11.46 -0.41 8.73
C LEU A 30 -10.63 0.57 9.58
N ILE A 31 -11.16 1.04 10.71
CA ILE A 31 -10.41 1.91 11.62
C ILE A 31 -9.15 1.21 12.16
N ARG A 32 -9.25 -0.06 12.58
CA ARG A 32 -8.07 -0.81 13.06
C ARG A 32 -7.03 -1.01 11.96
N SER A 33 -7.47 -1.27 10.73
CA SER A 33 -6.58 -1.37 9.57
C SER A 33 -5.86 -0.04 9.33
N ALA A 34 -6.58 1.08 9.29
CA ALA A 34 -5.99 2.40 9.11
C ALA A 34 -5.00 2.76 10.24
N GLU A 35 -5.31 2.40 11.48
CA GLU A 35 -4.43 2.68 12.63
C GLU A 35 -3.11 1.92 12.60
N SER A 36 -3.06 0.77 11.92
CA SER A 36 -1.85 -0.04 11.78
C SER A 36 -0.77 0.60 10.90
N ALA A 37 -1.15 1.61 10.09
CA ALA A 37 -0.24 2.33 9.23
C ALA A 37 0.82 3.14 10.00
N ALA A 38 0.55 3.54 11.25
CA ALA A 38 1.40 4.48 12.00
C ALA A 38 1.46 4.15 13.50
N PRO A 39 2.37 4.77 14.28
CA PRO A 39 2.44 4.54 15.72
C PRO A 39 1.12 4.91 16.41
N ILE A 40 0.64 4.07 17.32
CA ILE A 40 -0.68 4.22 17.93
C ILE A 40 -0.90 5.56 18.63
N ALA A 41 0.16 6.16 19.20
CA ALA A 41 0.13 7.48 19.82
C ALA A 41 -0.27 8.61 18.84
N LEU A 42 -0.05 8.40 17.54
CA LEU A 42 -0.43 9.29 16.44
C LEU A 42 -1.73 8.82 15.78
N SER A 43 -1.83 7.55 15.37
CA SER A 43 -2.95 7.07 14.56
C SER A 43 -4.28 7.05 15.29
N SER A 44 -4.29 6.83 16.62
CA SER A 44 -5.51 6.91 17.45
C SER A 44 -6.16 8.30 17.47
N LYS A 45 -5.39 9.35 17.15
CA LYS A 45 -5.86 10.75 17.07
C LYS A 45 -6.08 11.23 15.65
N ALA A 46 -5.67 10.45 14.64
CA ALA A 46 -5.82 10.80 13.24
C ALA A 46 -7.27 10.70 12.77
N ALA A 47 -7.61 11.51 11.77
CA ALA A 47 -8.81 11.29 10.99
C ALA A 47 -8.68 9.94 10.28
N VAL A 48 -9.79 9.22 10.12
CA VAL A 48 -9.82 7.98 9.33
C VAL A 48 -10.78 8.16 8.18
N VAL A 49 -10.26 7.98 6.97
CA VAL A 49 -11.01 8.16 5.72
C VAL A 49 -10.93 6.87 4.92
N LEU A 50 -12.09 6.39 4.49
CA LEU A 50 -12.19 5.32 3.50
C LEU A 50 -12.30 5.96 2.12
N ILE A 51 -11.48 5.51 1.17
CA ILE A 51 -11.64 5.80 -0.25
C ILE A 51 -12.12 4.52 -0.92
N ASP A 52 -13.27 4.56 -1.59
CA ASP A 52 -13.78 3.40 -2.33
C ASP A 52 -13.15 3.26 -3.72
N ALA A 53 -13.45 2.16 -4.42
CA ALA A 53 -12.92 1.90 -5.76
C ALA A 53 -13.36 2.94 -6.82
N ALA A 54 -14.40 3.73 -6.55
CA ALA A 54 -14.85 4.83 -7.40
C ALA A 54 -14.18 6.17 -7.03
N GLY A 55 -13.33 6.20 -6.01
CA GLY A 55 -12.65 7.38 -5.51
C GLY A 55 -13.48 8.22 -4.55
N ASN A 56 -14.65 7.74 -4.09
CA ASN A 56 -15.45 8.48 -3.12
C ASN A 56 -14.83 8.36 -1.74
N SER A 57 -14.75 9.49 -1.05
CA SER A 57 -14.21 9.58 0.31
C SER A 57 -15.34 9.54 1.35
N THR A 58 -15.21 8.68 2.35
CA THR A 58 -16.10 8.63 3.52
C THR A 58 -15.28 8.78 4.79
N VAL A 59 -15.62 9.75 5.64
CA VAL A 59 -14.96 9.92 6.95
C VAL A 59 -15.55 8.91 7.93
N LEU A 60 -14.72 7.98 8.41
CA LEU A 60 -15.09 6.97 9.40
C LEU A 60 -14.88 7.48 10.83
N ARG A 61 -13.89 8.35 11.03
CA ARG A 61 -13.59 9.00 12.32
C ARG A 61 -13.02 10.39 12.09
N GLN A 62 -13.49 11.36 12.85
CA GLN A 62 -12.90 12.69 12.92
C GLN A 62 -11.57 12.66 13.68
N GLY A 63 -10.57 13.36 13.15
CA GLY A 63 -9.27 13.50 13.80
C GLY A 63 -9.23 14.62 14.85
N SER A 64 -8.21 14.58 15.69
CA SER A 64 -7.83 15.62 16.65
C SER A 64 -6.36 16.06 16.48
N ASN A 65 -5.68 15.54 15.46
CA ASN A 65 -4.36 15.96 15.01
C ASN A 65 -4.40 16.21 13.48
N ASN A 66 -3.24 16.52 12.90
CA ASN A 66 -3.12 16.89 11.47
C ASN A 66 -2.78 15.70 10.56
N PHE A 67 -3.07 14.47 10.99
CA PHE A 67 -2.85 13.25 10.21
C PHE A 67 -4.18 12.64 9.76
N THR A 68 -4.15 12.04 8.58
CA THR A 68 -5.24 11.23 8.04
C THR A 68 -4.73 9.84 7.74
N CYS A 69 -5.39 8.83 8.28
CA CYS A 69 -5.09 7.43 8.00
C CYS A 69 -6.17 6.82 7.08
N LEU A 70 -5.73 5.99 6.15
CA LEU A 70 -6.56 5.25 5.22
C LEU A 70 -6.41 3.75 5.54
N PRO A 71 -7.51 2.99 5.55
CA PRO A 71 -7.43 1.55 5.69
C PRO A 71 -6.73 0.93 4.48
N ASP A 72 -6.37 -0.33 4.66
CA ASP A 72 -5.84 -1.20 3.61
C ASP A 72 -6.73 -1.20 2.36
N SER A 73 -6.08 -1.25 1.19
CA SER A 73 -6.76 -1.27 -0.10
C SER A 73 -6.84 -2.69 -0.64
N PRO A 74 -8.03 -3.23 -0.94
CA PRO A 74 -8.15 -4.58 -1.51
C PRO A 74 -7.63 -4.68 -2.95
N SER A 75 -7.15 -3.57 -3.54
CA SER A 75 -6.57 -3.55 -4.89
C SER A 75 -5.14 -4.09 -4.95
N THR A 76 -4.48 -4.25 -3.80
CA THR A 76 -3.11 -4.74 -3.68
C THR A 76 -3.09 -6.10 -2.97
N PRO A 77 -2.07 -6.93 -3.22
CA PRO A 77 -2.00 -8.27 -2.65
C PRO A 77 -1.56 -8.29 -1.17
N GLY A 78 -0.89 -7.24 -0.70
CA GLY A 78 -0.42 -7.09 0.67
C GLY A 78 -1.13 -5.97 1.43
N PRO A 79 -0.86 -5.82 2.73
CA PRO A 79 -1.41 -4.72 3.52
C PRO A 79 -0.79 -3.39 3.05
N ASP A 80 -1.62 -2.46 2.61
CA ASP A 80 -1.28 -1.11 2.17
C ASP A 80 -2.03 0.02 2.94
N PRO A 81 -2.24 -0.07 4.28
CA PRO A 81 -2.77 1.05 5.03
C PRO A 81 -1.71 2.15 5.13
N MET A 82 -2.14 3.40 4.95
CA MET A 82 -1.25 4.56 4.98
C MET A 82 -1.75 5.61 5.98
N CYS A 83 -0.84 6.37 6.57
CA CYS A 83 -1.21 7.54 7.37
C CYS A 83 -0.27 8.71 7.10
N GLY A 84 -0.81 9.75 6.47
CA GLY A 84 -0.06 10.92 6.01
C GLY A 84 -0.43 12.19 6.75
N ASP A 85 0.52 13.13 6.82
CA ASP A 85 0.22 14.50 7.17
C ASP A 85 -0.58 15.20 6.04
N ALA A 86 -1.02 16.43 6.30
CA ALA A 86 -1.82 17.19 5.35
C ALA A 86 -1.15 17.36 3.97
N ASN A 87 0.18 17.53 3.91
CA ASN A 87 0.89 17.72 2.65
C ASN A 87 1.04 16.39 1.90
N ALA A 88 1.30 15.30 2.61
CA ALA A 88 1.37 13.97 2.03
C ALA A 88 0.02 13.54 1.45
N MET A 89 -1.07 13.84 2.15
CA MET A 89 -2.42 13.56 1.65
C MET A 89 -2.80 14.42 0.44
N GLU A 90 -2.38 15.69 0.41
CA GLU A 90 -2.57 16.54 -0.76
C GLU A 90 -1.78 16.01 -1.97
N TRP A 91 -0.51 15.62 -1.76
CA TRP A 91 0.33 15.01 -2.79
C TRP A 91 -0.29 13.71 -3.33
N ALA A 92 -0.81 12.85 -2.45
CA ALA A 92 -1.49 11.61 -2.85
C ALA A 92 -2.76 11.91 -3.67
N GLY A 93 -3.55 12.90 -3.26
CA GLY A 93 -4.72 13.34 -4.02
C GLY A 93 -4.38 13.92 -5.39
N GLN A 94 -3.23 14.61 -5.52
CA GLN A 94 -2.72 15.11 -6.79
C GLN A 94 -2.29 13.95 -7.71
N TRP A 95 -1.57 12.97 -7.17
CA TRP A 95 -1.17 11.75 -7.87
C TRP A 95 -2.37 10.96 -8.39
N ILE A 96 -3.34 10.65 -7.52
CA ILE A 96 -4.59 9.95 -7.87
C ILE A 96 -5.38 10.74 -8.93
N GLY A 97 -5.42 12.07 -8.79
CA GLY A 97 -6.11 12.97 -9.74
C GLY A 97 -5.34 13.23 -11.04
N HIS A 98 -4.15 12.65 -11.24
CA HIS A 98 -3.25 12.91 -12.36
C HIS A 98 -2.92 14.41 -12.52
N LYS A 99 -2.77 15.14 -11.41
CA LYS A 99 -2.47 16.58 -11.37
C LYS A 99 -1.04 16.81 -10.91
N PRO A 100 -0.27 17.73 -11.53
CA PRO A 100 1.09 18.03 -11.10
C PRO A 100 1.17 18.27 -9.58
N PRO A 101 2.13 17.63 -8.88
CA PRO A 101 2.24 17.82 -7.45
C PRO A 101 2.72 19.24 -7.13
N ASN A 102 2.31 19.76 -5.98
CA ASN A 102 2.86 21.02 -5.49
C ASN A 102 4.37 20.87 -5.26
N GLN A 103 5.15 21.77 -5.84
CA GLN A 103 6.60 21.78 -5.65
C GLN A 103 6.96 22.35 -4.28
N ASN A 104 8.09 21.88 -3.72
CA ASN A 104 8.65 22.38 -2.45
C ASN A 104 7.66 22.33 -1.29
N LYS A 105 6.80 21.31 -1.26
CA LYS A 105 5.81 21.09 -0.20
C LYS A 105 5.98 19.68 0.36
N PRO A 106 7.03 19.45 1.18
CA PRO A 106 7.30 18.12 1.73
C PRO A 106 6.13 17.61 2.55
N GLY A 107 5.80 16.34 2.36
CA GLY A 107 4.84 15.59 3.16
C GLY A 107 5.46 14.33 3.73
N PHE A 108 5.02 13.95 4.92
CA PHE A 108 5.42 12.73 5.60
C PHE A 108 4.29 11.71 5.63
N MET A 109 4.59 10.47 5.27
CA MET A 109 3.63 9.36 5.28
C MET A 109 4.20 8.12 5.97
N TYR A 110 3.38 7.46 6.78
CA TYR A 110 3.68 6.17 7.38
C TYR A 110 2.95 5.02 6.65
N MET A 111 3.66 3.91 6.46
CA MET A 111 3.13 2.62 6.00
C MET A 111 3.78 1.49 6.82
N LEU A 112 3.50 1.48 8.12
CA LEU A 112 4.16 0.60 9.09
C LEU A 112 3.63 -0.84 9.10
N ALA A 113 2.52 -1.12 8.40
CA ALA A 113 2.07 -2.48 8.15
C ALA A 113 2.84 -3.16 6.99
N GLY A 114 3.64 -2.40 6.25
CA GLY A 114 4.22 -2.81 4.97
C GLY A 114 3.49 -2.15 3.81
N GLY A 115 3.85 -2.58 2.60
CA GLY A 115 3.15 -2.23 1.38
C GLY A 115 3.56 -3.07 0.19
N THR A 116 2.73 -3.06 -0.85
CA THR A 116 3.01 -3.76 -2.11
C THR A 116 2.83 -2.86 -3.32
N ASP A 117 3.90 -2.66 -4.08
CA ASP A 117 3.93 -1.75 -5.22
C ASP A 117 3.96 -2.52 -6.54
N ALA A 118 3.17 -2.05 -7.51
CA ALA A 118 3.13 -2.61 -8.86
C ALA A 118 4.39 -2.27 -9.67
N SER A 119 4.98 -1.11 -9.44
CA SER A 119 6.17 -0.63 -10.15
C SER A 119 6.92 0.42 -9.36
N ASN A 120 8.26 0.34 -9.35
CA ASN A 120 9.11 1.40 -8.81
C ASN A 120 9.34 2.54 -9.81
N THR A 121 8.92 2.40 -11.07
CA THR A 121 9.23 3.37 -12.13
C THR A 121 8.00 4.00 -12.77
N ASP A 122 6.85 3.32 -12.72
CA ASP A 122 5.59 3.82 -13.27
C ASP A 122 4.58 4.12 -12.15
N PRO A 123 4.29 5.40 -11.86
CA PRO A 123 3.34 5.80 -10.82
C PRO A 123 1.89 5.40 -11.10
N TRP A 124 1.55 4.92 -12.31
CA TRP A 124 0.19 4.52 -12.66
C TRP A 124 0.08 3.05 -13.05
N ALA A 125 1.12 2.25 -12.77
CA ALA A 125 1.07 0.81 -12.98
C ALA A 125 -0.05 0.19 -12.14
N LYS A 126 -0.95 -0.54 -12.81
CA LYS A 126 -2.06 -1.26 -12.15
C LYS A 126 -1.67 -2.66 -11.68
N GLY A 127 -0.47 -3.10 -12.03
CA GLY A 127 0.11 -4.38 -11.68
C GLY A 127 1.54 -4.49 -12.23
N PRO A 128 2.28 -5.53 -11.84
CA PRO A 128 3.64 -5.74 -12.31
C PRO A 128 3.72 -5.87 -13.84
N SER A 129 4.86 -5.50 -14.40
CA SER A 129 5.15 -5.77 -15.81
C SER A 129 5.14 -7.29 -16.08
N PRO A 130 4.83 -7.74 -17.31
CA PRO A 130 4.80 -9.16 -17.62
C PRO A 130 6.10 -9.87 -17.24
N GLY A 131 6.01 -10.82 -16.31
CA GLY A 131 7.15 -11.60 -15.81
C GLY A 131 7.84 -11.03 -14.56
N ASP A 132 7.46 -9.85 -14.09
CA ASP A 132 7.91 -9.32 -12.80
C ASP A 132 6.92 -9.66 -11.67
N ALA A 133 7.41 -9.65 -10.44
CA ALA A 133 6.60 -9.80 -9.23
C ALA A 133 6.19 -8.42 -8.68
N TRP A 134 5.22 -8.40 -7.77
CA TRP A 134 4.97 -7.24 -6.92
C TRP A 134 6.23 -6.91 -6.11
N ILE A 135 6.47 -5.62 -5.91
CA ILE A 135 7.54 -5.15 -5.03
C ILE A 135 6.98 -5.17 -3.61
N GLU A 136 7.54 -6.02 -2.76
CA GLU A 136 7.18 -6.06 -1.35
C GLU A 136 8.07 -5.11 -0.56
N THR A 137 7.44 -4.12 0.05
CA THR A 137 8.10 -3.15 0.92
C THR A 137 7.72 -3.46 2.36
N GLY A 138 8.72 -3.74 3.20
CA GLY A 138 8.49 -3.89 4.65
C GLY A 138 7.98 -2.59 5.28
N PRO A 139 7.82 -2.53 6.61
CA PRO A 139 7.42 -1.30 7.29
C PRO A 139 8.36 -0.14 6.95
N HIS A 140 7.77 0.96 6.50
CA HIS A 140 8.52 2.10 5.99
C HIS A 140 7.76 3.41 6.22
N VAL A 141 8.48 4.50 5.98
CA VAL A 141 7.92 5.85 5.86
C VAL A 141 8.31 6.45 4.52
N MET A 142 7.55 7.44 4.08
CA MET A 142 7.79 8.13 2.81
C MET A 142 7.98 9.62 3.04
N LEU A 143 8.91 10.21 2.30
CA LEU A 143 8.99 11.65 2.11
C LEU A 143 8.56 11.99 0.69
N VAL A 144 7.44 12.68 0.56
CA VAL A 144 6.81 13.05 -0.71
C VAL A 144 6.85 14.56 -0.92
N GLY A 145 6.60 15.02 -2.14
CA GLY A 145 6.62 16.46 -2.46
C GLY A 145 7.99 17.13 -2.26
N ILE A 146 9.06 16.33 -2.27
CA ILE A 146 10.46 16.75 -2.15
C ILE A 146 11.12 16.89 -3.52
N GLY A 147 12.08 17.79 -3.63
CA GLY A 147 12.78 18.05 -4.89
C GLY A 147 13.87 17.03 -5.21
N PRO A 148 14.34 16.99 -6.48
CA PRO A 148 15.36 16.04 -6.94
C PRO A 148 16.70 16.18 -6.20
N GLU A 149 17.02 17.36 -5.68
CA GLU A 149 18.20 17.59 -4.85
C GLU A 149 18.15 16.83 -3.52
N THR A 150 16.96 16.66 -2.92
CA THR A 150 16.77 15.86 -1.70
C THR A 150 16.87 14.36 -1.99
N LEU A 151 16.49 13.96 -3.21
CA LEU A 151 16.56 12.57 -3.68
C LEU A 151 17.98 12.18 -4.17
N ALA A 152 18.88 13.14 -4.34
CA ALA A 152 20.21 12.89 -4.84
C ALA A 152 21.02 11.99 -3.88
N GLY A 153 21.64 10.95 -4.43
CA GLY A 153 22.45 9.99 -3.67
C GLY A 153 21.71 8.73 -3.22
N TYR A 154 20.38 8.68 -3.32
CA TYR A 154 19.61 7.46 -3.09
C TYR A 154 19.55 6.59 -4.35
N LEU A 155 19.50 5.27 -4.15
CA LEU A 155 19.39 4.32 -5.26
C LEU A 155 17.99 4.37 -5.88
N SER A 156 17.91 4.13 -7.19
CA SER A 156 16.66 4.03 -7.93
C SER A 156 16.77 2.97 -9.02
N GLY A 157 15.66 2.68 -9.71
CA GLY A 157 15.59 1.68 -10.78
C GLY A 157 14.38 0.76 -10.62
N PRO A 158 14.13 -0.14 -11.58
CA PRO A 158 12.91 -0.95 -11.61
C PRO A 158 12.82 -2.00 -10.50
N ARG A 159 13.94 -2.37 -9.88
CA ARG A 159 14.03 -3.41 -8.84
C ARG A 159 14.78 -2.87 -7.62
N PRO A 160 14.13 -2.07 -6.76
CA PRO A 160 14.77 -1.55 -5.55
C PRO A 160 15.06 -2.70 -4.56
N ASP A 161 16.11 -2.53 -3.76
CA ASP A 161 16.28 -3.33 -2.54
C ASP A 161 15.50 -2.64 -1.43
N THR A 162 14.33 -3.18 -1.09
CA THR A 162 13.37 -2.57 -0.15
C THR A 162 13.80 -2.61 1.31
N ARG A 163 15.04 -3.05 1.59
CA ARG A 163 15.66 -3.06 2.93
C ARG A 163 16.58 -1.85 3.16
N GLN A 164 16.77 -1.00 2.16
CA GLN A 164 17.58 0.21 2.25
C GLN A 164 16.81 1.41 1.66
N PRO A 165 17.13 2.65 2.01
CA PRO A 165 16.51 3.82 1.39
C PRO A 165 16.62 3.84 -0.14
N TYR A 166 15.50 4.08 -0.83
CA TYR A 166 15.46 4.15 -2.29
C TYR A 166 14.46 5.19 -2.80
N VAL A 167 14.68 5.66 -4.02
CA VAL A 167 13.75 6.54 -4.73
C VAL A 167 12.76 5.70 -5.51
N MET A 168 11.48 5.94 -5.27
CA MET A 168 10.40 5.45 -6.09
C MET A 168 9.99 6.51 -7.11
N TRP A 169 9.64 6.05 -8.31
CA TRP A 169 9.22 6.84 -9.48
C TRP A 169 10.23 7.93 -9.88
N ALA A 170 11.52 7.62 -9.75
CA ALA A 170 12.60 8.51 -10.15
C ALA A 170 12.42 9.01 -11.59
N GLY A 171 12.68 10.30 -11.81
CA GLY A 171 12.48 10.96 -13.10
C GLY A 171 11.05 11.44 -13.38
N THR A 172 10.09 11.17 -12.49
CA THR A 172 8.73 11.72 -12.56
C THR A 172 8.55 12.88 -11.58
N PRO A 173 7.53 13.76 -11.75
CA PRO A 173 7.20 14.78 -10.76
C PRO A 173 6.78 14.21 -9.39
N TYR A 174 6.42 12.93 -9.32
CA TYR A 174 6.00 12.24 -8.10
C TYR A 174 7.12 11.40 -7.49
N ALA A 175 8.37 11.61 -7.89
CA ALA A 175 9.48 10.94 -7.26
C ALA A 175 9.48 11.21 -5.75
N HIS A 176 9.64 10.16 -4.96
CA HIS A 176 9.60 10.25 -3.50
C HIS A 176 10.57 9.25 -2.88
N LEU A 177 10.94 9.52 -1.62
CA LEU A 177 11.88 8.69 -0.90
C LEU A 177 11.15 7.66 -0.06
N MET A 178 11.52 6.40 -0.24
CA MET A 178 11.07 5.26 0.56
C MET A 178 12.13 4.98 1.62
N LEU A 179 11.72 4.96 2.90
CA LEU A 179 12.61 4.80 4.05
C LEU A 179 12.16 3.61 4.91
N PRO A 180 12.75 2.42 4.71
CA PRO A 180 12.51 1.26 5.57
C PRO A 180 12.88 1.55 7.02
N VAL A 181 12.10 1.04 7.97
CA VAL A 181 12.31 1.28 9.42
C VAL A 181 12.71 0.02 10.21
N ARG A 182 13.14 -1.03 9.50
CA ARG A 182 13.61 -2.29 10.07
C ARG A 182 14.84 -2.80 9.34
#